data_AF-A0AAV0GW96-F1
#
_entry.id   AF-A0AAV0GW96-F1
#
_cell.length_a   1.000
_cell.length_b   1.000
_cell.length_c   1.000
_cell.angle_alpha   90.00
_cell.angle_beta   90.00
_cell.angle_gamma   90.00
#
_symmetry.space_group_name_H-M   'P 1'
#
loop_
_entity.id
_entity.type
_entity.pdbx_description
1 polymer ?
#
loop_
_entity_poly.entity_id
_entity_poly.type
_entity_poly.pdbx_seq_one_letter_code
_entity_poly.pdbx_strand_id
1 'polypeptide(L)' 'MLLARLLQCFTWAPLEDGKGVIDLAEAKDELFLATPLVAFPKPRLAPHLYPKTN' A
#
# COMPACT_ATOMS: atom_id res chain seq x y z
N MET A 1 0.84 -5.87 16.91
CA MET A 1 0.00 -4.97 16.08
C MET A 1 0.75 -4.53 14.82
N LEU A 2 0.80 -5.34 13.76
CA LEU A 2 1.53 -5.02 12.52
C LEU A 2 0.71 -4.09 11.61
N LEU A 3 -0.56 -4.43 11.38
CA LEU A 3 -1.46 -3.66 10.50
C LEU A 3 -1.59 -2.20 10.93
N ALA A 4 -1.82 -1.94 12.22
CA ALA A 4 -1.92 -0.57 12.73
C ALA A 4 -0.65 0.26 12.48
N ARG A 5 0.53 -0.36 12.57
CA ARG A 5 1.81 0.32 12.28
C ARG A 5 1.98 0.62 10.80
N LEU A 6 1.54 -0.30 9.92
CA LEU A 6 1.54 -0.09 8.47
C LEU A 6 0.61 1.05 8.04
N LEU A 7 -0.58 1.15 8.65
CA LEU A 7 -1.54 2.22 8.37
C LEU A 7 -1.08 3.57 8.93
N GLN A 8 -0.53 3.59 10.14
CA GLN A 8 -0.15 4.84 10.80
C GLN A 8 1.12 5.47 10.22
N CYS A 9 2.14 4.67 9.89
CA CYS A 9 3.47 5.16 9.54
C CYS A 9 3.66 5.48 8.05
N PHE A 10 2.75 5.02 7.19
CA PHE A 10 2.88 5.13 5.74
C PHE A 10 1.66 5.80 5.11
N THR A 11 1.92 6.56 4.06
CA THR A 11 0.93 6.96 3.06
C THR A 11 0.99 5.96 1.93
N TRP A 12 -0.16 5.52 1.44
CA TRP A 12 -0.26 4.49 0.42
C TRP A 12 -0.62 5.12 -0.91
N ALA A 13 0.15 4.81 -1.95
CA ALA A 13 -0.19 5.16 -3.32
C ALA A 13 -0.53 3.87 -4.09
N PRO A 14 -1.57 3.86 -4.93
CA PRO A 14 -1.83 2.73 -5.82
C PRO A 14 -0.64 2.53 -6.76
N LEU A 15 -0.34 1.27 -7.09
CA LEU A 15 0.77 0.95 -8.00
C LEU A 15 0.39 1.10 -9.49
N GLU A 16 -0.89 1.23 -9.85
CA GLU A 16 -1.32 1.05 -11.25
C GLU A 16 -1.22 2.28 -12.17
N ASP A 17 -0.40 2.13 -13.22
CA ASP A 17 -0.58 2.40 -14.67
C ASP A 17 -1.49 3.55 -15.16
N GLY A 18 -1.70 4.59 -14.36
CA GLY A 18 -2.34 5.83 -14.80
C GLY A 18 -3.86 5.80 -14.96
N LYS A 19 -4.54 4.72 -14.55
CA LYS A 19 -6.01 4.60 -14.67
C LYS A 19 -6.81 5.16 -13.49
N GLY A 20 -6.16 5.47 -12.36
CA GLY A 20 -6.78 6.16 -11.22
C GLY A 20 -7.93 5.40 -10.51
N VAL A 21 -8.23 4.18 -10.93
CA VAL A 21 -9.30 3.32 -10.38
C VAL A 21 -8.70 1.98 -9.99
N ILE A 22 -9.08 1.49 -8.81
CA ILE A 22 -8.67 0.18 -8.29
C ILE A 22 -9.89 -0.74 -8.34
N ASP A 23 -9.76 -1.88 -9.00
CA ASP A 23 -10.79 -2.92 -8.97
C ASP A 23 -10.68 -3.72 -7.67
N LEU A 24 -11.79 -3.80 -6.93
CA LEU A 24 -11.90 -4.52 -5.66
C LEU A 24 -12.88 -5.71 -5.76
N ALA A 25 -13.14 -6.21 -6.97
CA ALA A 25 -13.93 -7.40 -7.17
C ALA A 25 -13.31 -8.63 -6.47
N GLU A 26 -14.15 -9.40 -5.77
CA GLU A 26 -13.77 -10.69 -5.20
C GLU A 26 -13.59 -11.75 -6.31
N ALA A 27 -12.70 -12.71 -6.08
CA ALA A 27 -12.56 -13.87 -6.93
C ALA A 27 -13.82 -14.74 -6.83
N LYS A 28 -14.23 -15.32 -7.96
CA LYS A 28 -15.53 -16.00 -8.11
C LYS A 28 -15.81 -17.08 -7.06
N ASP A 29 -14.76 -17.76 -6.59
CA ASP A 29 -14.87 -18.92 -5.71
C ASP A 29 -13.93 -18.81 -4.48
N GLU A 30 -13.38 -17.61 -4.21
CA GLU A 30 -12.43 -17.38 -3.11
C GLU A 30 -12.80 -16.14 -2.30
N LEU A 31 -12.33 -16.07 -1.05
CA LEU A 31 -12.51 -14.91 -0.17
C LEU A 31 -11.49 -13.77 -0.44
N PHE A 32 -10.71 -13.87 -1.51
CA PHE A 32 -9.67 -12.92 -1.86
C PHE A 32 -10.05 -12.13 -3.12
N LEU A 33 -9.40 -10.99 -3.34
CA LEU A 33 -9.60 -10.16 -4.52
C LEU A 33 -9.21 -10.93 -5.80
N ALA A 34 -9.99 -10.76 -6.87
CA ALA A 34 -9.69 -11.31 -8.20
C ALA A 34 -8.37 -10.75 -8.76
N THR A 35 -8.09 -9.48 -8.48
CA THR A 35 -6.81 -8.83 -8.76
C THR A 35 -6.17 -8.41 -7.44
N PRO A 36 -4.93 -8.86 -7.14
CA PRO A 36 -4.27 -8.48 -5.88
C PRO A 36 -4.13 -6.97 -5.75
N LEU A 37 -4.50 -6.42 -4.59
CA LEU A 37 -4.30 -5.01 -4.29
C LEU A 37 -2.80 -4.73 -4.09
N VAL A 38 -2.18 -4.05 -5.05
CA VAL A 38 -0.79 -3.62 -4.93
C VAL A 38 -0.71 -2.13 -4.68
N ALA A 39 -0.06 -1.75 -3.59
CA ALA A 39 0.13 -0.36 -3.19
C ALA A 39 1.57 -0.12 -2.73
N PHE A 40 2.11 1.05 -3.07
CA PHE A 40 3.45 1.48 -2.70
C PHE A 40 3.40 2.29 -1.39
N PRO A 41 4.03 1.82 -0.30
CA PRO A 41 4.07 2.54 0.96
C PRO A 41 5.14 3.64 0.92
N LYS A 42 4.73 4.89 1.16
CA LYS A 42 5.60 6.05 1.32
C LYS A 42 5.67 6.43 2.80
N PRO A 43 6.87 6.42 3.43
CA PRO A 43 7.00 6.80 4.83
C PRO A 43 6.50 8.24 5.07
N ARG A 44 5.77 8.46 6.17
CA ARG A 44 5.16 9.77 6.47
C ARG A 44 6.10 10.78 7.12
N LEU A 45 7.17 10.31 7.76
CA LEU A 45 8.12 11.20 8.41
C LEU A 45 9.01 11.87 7.36
N ALA A 46 9.54 13.04 7.69
CA ALA A 46 10.46 13.74 6.83
C ALA A 46 11.73 12.88 6.59
N PRO A 47 12.32 12.85 5.38
CA PRO A 47 13.45 11.99 5.05
C PRO A 47 14.65 12.08 6.01
N HIS A 48 14.89 13.26 6.58
CA HIS A 48 16.00 13.51 7.52
C HIS A 48 15.84 12.82 8.89
N LEU A 49 14.65 12.32 9.21
CA LEU A 49 14.38 11.57 10.44
C LEU A 49 14.74 10.08 10.32
N TYR A 50 15.04 9.61 9.11
CA TYR A 50 15.50 8.25 8.88
C TYR A 50 17.03 8.18 8.94
N PRO A 51 17.62 7.13 9.55
CA PRO A 51 19.05 6.92 9.52
C PRO A 51 19.54 6.86 8.08
N LYS A 52 20.60 7.60 7.77
CA LYS A 52 21.29 7.44 6.49
C LYS A 52 22.07 6.13 6.56
N THR A 53 21.82 5.23 5.63
CA THR A 53 22.71 4.10 5.37
C THR A 53 24.02 4.67 4.84
N ASN A 54 25.10 4.53 5.62
CA ASN A 54 26.47 4.77 5.16
C ASN A 54 26.92 3.63 4.25
#